data_AF-A0A7C1G477-F1
#
_entry.id   AF-A0A7C1G477-F1
#
_cell.length_a   1.000
_cell.length_b   1.000
_cell.length_c   1.000
_cell.angle_alpha   90.00
_cell.angle_beta   90.00
_cell.angle_gamma   90.00
#
_symmetry.space_group_name_H-M   'P 1'
#
loop_
_entity.id
_entity.type
_entity.pdbx_description
1 polymer ?
#
loop_
_entity_poly.entity_id
_entity_poly.type
_entity_poly.pdbx_seq_one_letter_code
_entity_poly.pdbx_strand_id
1 'polypeptide(L)'
;MKPHEVFKDALLHVTGQAFQAAGYELVGDPLQQASGLFRFRRPLAGGWYAFIEFQLLRYQDTPTARFRVNLARSRGVSPQEGRNTPGAMKASLTQVLWHVYGLRDIPGPDHWWEFTSSVELAQALAEAGRLALTYGRVWLEDLESTF
;
A
#
# COMPACT_ATOMS: atom_id res chain seq x y z
N MET A 1 21.38 10.99 -0.05
CA MET A 1 20.30 10.02 0.17
C MET A 1 19.73 9.59 -1.16
N LYS A 2 19.52 8.29 -1.36
CA LYS A 2 18.87 7.74 -2.56
C LYS A 2 17.37 8.01 -2.49
N PRO A 3 16.66 8.15 -3.63
CA PRO A 3 15.25 8.50 -3.64
C PRO A 3 14.34 7.56 -2.82
N HIS A 4 14.63 6.26 -2.84
CA HIS A 4 13.89 5.27 -2.07
C HIS A 4 14.13 5.40 -0.55
N GLU A 5 15.30 5.88 -0.12
CA GLU A 5 15.58 6.13 1.30
C GLU A 5 14.74 7.31 1.80
N VAL A 6 14.69 8.41 1.02
CA VAL A 6 13.84 9.58 1.34
C VAL A 6 12.37 9.18 1.43
N PHE A 7 11.90 8.38 0.47
CA PHE A 7 10.54 7.90 0.48
C PHE A 7 10.23 7.00 1.67
N LYS A 8 11.14 6.07 2.01
CA LYS A 8 11.01 5.18 3.17
C LYS A 8 10.89 5.97 4.47
N ASP A 9 11.77 6.95 4.67
CA ASP A 9 11.80 7.75 5.90
C ASP A 9 10.51 8.56 6.04
N ALA A 10 10.05 9.19 4.94
CA ALA A 10 8.78 9.90 4.92
C ALA A 10 7.59 8.94 5.18
N LEU A 11 7.57 7.78 4.54
CA LEU A 11 6.53 6.75 4.73
C LEU A 11 6.45 6.31 6.19
N LEU A 12 7.57 5.96 6.80
CA LEU A 12 7.62 5.53 8.20
C LEU A 12 7.26 6.65 9.17
N HIS A 13 7.70 7.88 8.90
CA HIS A 13 7.36 9.03 9.73
C HIS A 13 5.86 9.35 9.69
N VAL A 14 5.24 9.30 8.50
CA VAL A 14 3.85 9.71 8.29
C VAL A 14 2.86 8.60 8.65
N THR A 15 3.13 7.35 8.25
CA THR A 15 2.15 6.26 8.38
C THR A 15 2.59 5.18 9.37
N GLY A 16 3.86 5.13 9.76
CA GLY A 16 4.46 4.00 10.48
C GLY A 16 3.74 3.68 11.79
N GLN A 17 3.51 4.68 12.65
CA GLN A 17 2.83 4.48 13.93
C GLN A 17 1.39 3.95 13.75
N ALA A 18 0.64 4.52 12.80
CA ALA A 18 -0.75 4.11 12.54
C ALA A 18 -0.83 2.68 11.99
N PHE A 19 0.10 2.31 11.10
CA PHE A 19 0.18 0.95 10.56
C PHE A 19 0.59 -0.06 11.63
N GLN A 20 1.58 0.28 12.47
CA GLN A 20 1.99 -0.56 13.59
C GLN A 20 0.85 -0.79 14.58
N ALA A 21 0.10 0.27 14.93
CA ALA A 21 -1.08 0.18 15.79
C ALA A 21 -2.18 -0.70 15.17
N ALA A 22 -2.28 -0.73 13.84
CA ALA A 22 -3.17 -1.63 13.10
C ALA A 22 -2.60 -3.06 12.93
N GLY A 23 -1.44 -3.37 13.50
CA GLY A 23 -0.80 -4.70 13.43
C GLY A 23 -0.03 -4.97 12.14
N TYR A 24 0.25 -3.94 11.36
CA TYR A 24 1.08 -4.02 10.16
C TYR A 24 2.53 -3.68 10.46
N GLU A 25 3.45 -4.52 10.00
CA GLU A 25 4.89 -4.31 10.14
C GLU A 25 5.55 -4.13 8.77
N LEU A 26 6.53 -3.25 8.67
CA LEU A 26 7.33 -3.10 7.45
C LEU A 26 8.21 -4.35 7.26
N VAL A 27 8.09 -5.01 6.11
CA VAL A 27 8.93 -6.13 5.72
C VAL A 27 10.33 -5.62 5.37
N GLY A 28 11.34 -6.11 6.08
CA GLY A 28 12.76 -5.81 5.84
C GLY A 28 13.33 -6.55 4.64
N ASP A 29 13.04 -6.08 3.42
CA ASP A 29 13.64 -6.58 2.17
C ASP A 29 14.42 -5.46 1.47
N PRO A 30 15.75 -5.38 1.66
CA PRO A 30 16.56 -4.31 1.10
C PRO A 30 16.53 -4.23 -0.44
N LEU A 31 16.40 -5.37 -1.13
CA LEU A 31 16.39 -5.41 -2.60
C LEU A 31 15.08 -4.85 -3.15
N GLN A 32 13.94 -5.23 -2.56
CA GLN A 32 12.63 -4.66 -2.93
C GLN A 32 12.54 -3.18 -2.56
N GLN A 33 13.07 -2.79 -1.40
CA GLN A 33 13.08 -1.38 -1.00
C GLN A 33 13.96 -0.53 -1.92
N ALA A 34 15.10 -1.06 -2.37
CA ALA A 34 15.95 -0.38 -3.34
C ALA A 34 15.26 -0.20 -4.71
N SER A 35 14.35 -1.10 -5.09
CA SER A 35 13.50 -0.97 -6.29
C SER A 35 12.23 -0.12 -6.08
N GLY A 36 12.05 0.44 -4.89
CA GLY A 36 10.92 1.32 -4.57
C GLY A 36 9.65 0.61 -4.08
N LEU A 37 9.73 -0.67 -3.74
CA LEU A 37 8.61 -1.43 -3.18
C LEU A 37 8.73 -1.54 -1.66
N PHE A 38 7.78 -0.94 -0.95
CA PHE A 38 7.69 -0.96 0.50
C PHE A 38 6.43 -1.71 0.92
N ARG A 39 6.61 -2.86 1.58
CA ARG A 39 5.51 -3.75 1.96
C ARG A 39 5.30 -3.73 3.45
N PHE A 40 4.11 -3.34 3.87
CA PHE A 40 3.59 -3.61 5.19
C PHE A 40 2.85 -4.94 5.18
N ARG A 41 3.05 -5.74 6.23
CA ARG A 41 2.46 -7.07 6.37
C ARG A 41 1.79 -7.21 7.73
N ARG A 42 0.62 -7.83 7.74
CA ARG A 42 -0.10 -8.23 8.95
C ARG A 42 -0.50 -9.71 8.87
N PRO A 43 -0.19 -10.55 9.86
CA PRO A 43 -0.75 -11.90 9.95
C PRO A 43 -2.25 -11.86 10.26
N LEU A 44 -3.01 -12.73 9.61
CA LEU A 44 -4.43 -12.97 9.82
C LEU A 44 -4.65 -14.42 10.30
N ALA A 45 -5.89 -14.77 10.63
CA ALA A 45 -6.24 -16.15 11.02
C ALA A 45 -6.02 -17.15 9.87
N GLY A 46 -5.79 -18.42 10.21
CA GLY A 46 -5.77 -19.51 9.22
C GLY A 46 -4.61 -19.48 8.21
N GLY A 47 -3.49 -18.85 8.58
CA GLY A 47 -2.28 -18.74 7.75
C GLY A 47 -2.38 -17.70 6.62
N TRP A 48 -3.37 -16.82 6.69
CA TRP A 48 -3.54 -15.69 5.77
C TRP A 48 -2.70 -14.50 6.21
N TYR A 49 -2.33 -13.68 5.24
CA TYR A 49 -1.66 -12.40 5.48
C TYR A 49 -2.33 -11.31 4.67
N ALA A 50 -2.40 -10.12 5.26
CA ALA A 50 -2.77 -8.88 4.58
C ALA A 50 -1.50 -8.08 4.27
N PHE A 51 -1.46 -7.50 3.07
CA PHE A 51 -0.33 -6.74 2.57
C PHE A 51 -0.80 -5.39 2.04
N ILE A 52 -0.11 -4.33 2.46
CA ILE A 52 -0.26 -2.98 1.92
C ILE A 52 1.10 -2.59 1.33
N GLU A 53 1.15 -2.41 0.02
CA GLU A 53 2.38 -2.21 -0.74
C GLU A 53 2.41 -0.80 -1.36
N PHE A 54 3.36 0.03 -0.91
CA PHE A 54 3.66 1.30 -1.56
C PHE A 54 4.70 1.05 -2.65
N GLN A 55 4.33 1.31 -3.91
CA GLN A 55 5.22 1.23 -5.06
C GLN A 55 5.57 2.64 -5.53
N LEU A 56 6.79 3.07 -5.25
CA LEU A 56 7.39 4.29 -5.77
C LEU A 56 7.82 4.07 -7.23
N LEU A 57 7.52 5.03 -8.09
CA LEU A 57 8.09 5.19 -9.42
C LEU A 57 8.68 6.59 -9.55
N ARG A 58 9.95 6.66 -9.95
CA ARG A 58 10.62 7.92 -10.27
C ARG A 58 11.38 7.75 -11.59
N TYR A 59 11.04 8.59 -12.56
CA TYR A 59 11.78 8.66 -13.83
C TYR A 59 12.94 9.64 -13.68
N GLN A 60 14.05 9.37 -14.36
CA GLN A 60 15.23 10.25 -14.30
C GLN A 60 14.99 11.59 -14.99
N ASP A 61 14.13 11.60 -16.02
CA ASP A 61 13.91 12.75 -16.90
C ASP A 61 12.77 13.68 -16.46
N THR A 62 12.09 13.36 -15.34
CA THR A 62 10.97 14.17 -14.83
C THR A 62 11.18 14.57 -13.37
N PRO A 63 10.90 15.83 -13.00
CA PRO A 63 10.96 16.24 -11.60
C PRO A 63 9.86 15.57 -10.76
N THR A 64 8.74 15.21 -11.39
CA THR A 64 7.60 14.54 -10.75
C THR A 64 7.92 13.08 -10.45
N ALA A 65 7.79 12.71 -9.18
CA ALA A 65 7.75 11.32 -8.74
C ALA A 65 6.29 10.93 -8.43
N ARG A 66 6.02 9.62 -8.44
CA ARG A 66 4.68 9.13 -8.14
C ARG A 66 4.72 7.82 -7.40
N PHE A 67 3.66 7.52 -6.65
CA PHE A 67 3.50 6.21 -6.05
C PHE A 67 2.05 5.73 -6.15
N ARG A 68 1.87 4.42 -6.01
CA ARG A 68 0.57 3.80 -5.83
C ARG A 68 0.60 2.88 -4.63
N VAL A 69 -0.59 2.62 -4.08
CA VAL A 69 -0.79 1.63 -3.02
C VAL A 69 -1.48 0.42 -3.61
N ASN A 70 -0.90 -0.77 -3.42
CA ASN A 70 -1.52 -2.04 -3.78
C ASN A 70 -1.90 -2.79 -2.51
N LEU A 71 -3.02 -3.49 -2.58
CA LEU A 71 -3.56 -4.31 -1.52
C LEU A 71 -3.49 -5.76 -1.99
N ALA A 72 -3.03 -6.65 -1.12
CA ALA A 72 -3.07 -8.08 -1.40
C ALA A 72 -3.40 -8.88 -0.14
N ARG A 73 -4.16 -9.95 -0.32
CA ARG A 73 -4.36 -11.00 0.68
C ARG A 73 -3.93 -12.32 0.06
N SER A 74 -3.05 -13.06 0.73
CA SER A 74 -2.61 -14.37 0.28
C SER A 74 -2.29 -15.28 1.46
N ARG A 75 -2.24 -16.59 1.21
CA ARG A 75 -1.55 -17.52 2.10
C ARG A 75 -0.04 -17.40 1.92
N GLY A 76 0.71 -17.66 2.98
CA GLY A 76 2.17 -17.55 2.95
C GLY A 76 2.66 -16.14 3.24
N VAL A 77 3.97 -16.03 3.50
CA VAL A 77 4.58 -14.82 4.09
C VAL A 77 4.86 -13.72 3.06
N SER A 78 4.56 -13.99 1.79
CA SER A 78 4.60 -13.05 0.67
C SER A 78 3.34 -13.15 -0.21
N PRO A 79 2.95 -12.07 -0.92
CA PRO A 79 1.85 -12.09 -1.89
C PRO A 79 2.02 -13.13 -3.00
N GLN A 80 3.25 -13.50 -3.35
CA GLN A 80 3.57 -14.37 -4.47
C GLN A 80 3.37 -15.85 -4.13
N GLU A 81 3.71 -16.28 -2.91
CA GLU A 81 3.63 -17.68 -2.47
C GLU A 81 2.22 -18.26 -2.59
N GLY A 82 1.22 -17.52 -2.12
CA GLY A 82 -0.17 -17.99 -2.08
C GLY A 82 -1.08 -17.41 -3.16
N ARG A 83 -0.54 -16.78 -4.21
CA ARG A 83 -1.35 -16.04 -5.21
C ARG A 83 -2.45 -16.86 -5.89
N ASN A 84 -2.27 -18.17 -5.99
CA ASN A 84 -3.22 -19.10 -6.62
C ASN A 84 -4.16 -19.77 -5.61
N THR A 85 -4.07 -19.43 -4.32
CA THR A 85 -4.93 -20.02 -3.29
C THR A 85 -6.36 -19.46 -3.46
N PRO A 86 -7.41 -20.30 -3.43
CA PRO A 86 -8.78 -19.80 -3.39
C PRO A 86 -8.97 -18.78 -2.25
N GLY A 87 -9.55 -17.62 -2.57
CA GLY A 87 -9.70 -16.49 -1.63
C GLY A 87 -8.52 -15.51 -1.59
N ALA A 88 -7.44 -15.77 -2.34
CA ALA A 88 -6.41 -14.76 -2.56
C ALA A 88 -6.96 -13.62 -3.43
N MET A 89 -6.62 -12.39 -3.06
CA MET A 89 -7.10 -11.18 -3.74
C MET A 89 -5.97 -10.17 -3.90
N LYS A 90 -6.05 -9.38 -4.97
CA LYS A 90 -5.11 -8.29 -5.25
C LYS A 90 -5.78 -7.19 -6.06
N ALA A 91 -5.59 -5.95 -5.65
CA ALA A 91 -6.07 -4.76 -6.36
C ALA A 91 -5.21 -3.54 -5.99
N SER A 92 -5.30 -2.44 -6.74
CA SER A 92 -4.82 -1.16 -6.21
C SER A 92 -5.82 -0.62 -5.18
N LEU A 93 -5.35 0.19 -4.24
CA LEU A 93 -6.21 0.86 -3.26
C LEU A 93 -7.29 1.70 -3.98
N THR A 94 -6.89 2.43 -5.02
CA THR A 94 -7.78 3.30 -5.80
C THR A 94 -8.87 2.52 -6.53
N GLN A 95 -8.56 1.31 -7.04
CA GLN A 95 -9.57 0.40 -7.61
C GLN A 95 -10.58 -0.04 -6.54
N VAL A 96 -10.12 -0.40 -5.34
CA VAL A 96 -11.02 -0.78 -4.24
C VAL A 96 -11.92 0.40 -3.84
N LEU A 97 -11.36 1.60 -3.67
CA LEU A 97 -12.13 2.81 -3.34
C LEU A 97 -13.20 3.11 -4.39
N TRP A 98 -12.87 3.00 -5.67
CA TRP A 98 -13.77 3.30 -6.79
C TRP A 98 -14.84 2.24 -7.01
N HIS A 99 -14.44 0.98 -7.11
CA HIS A 99 -15.31 -0.10 -7.56
C HIS A 99 -16.06 -0.79 -6.42
N VAL A 100 -15.49 -0.83 -5.22
CA VAL A 100 -16.11 -1.47 -4.05
C VAL A 100 -16.84 -0.43 -3.20
N TYR A 101 -16.19 0.70 -2.90
CA TYR A 101 -16.76 1.72 -2.01
C TYR A 101 -17.43 2.89 -2.72
N GLY A 102 -17.32 3.00 -4.05
CA GLY A 102 -17.97 4.05 -4.83
C GLY A 102 -17.45 5.48 -4.57
N LEU A 103 -16.28 5.63 -3.95
CA LEU A 103 -15.71 6.94 -3.62
C LEU A 103 -15.17 7.62 -4.88
N ARG A 104 -15.79 8.74 -5.26
CA ARG A 104 -15.45 9.51 -6.48
C ARG A 104 -14.56 10.73 -6.22
N ASP A 105 -14.18 10.97 -4.96
CA ASP A 105 -13.26 12.05 -4.60
C ASP A 105 -11.82 11.76 -5.05
N ILE A 106 -11.47 10.49 -5.25
CA ILE A 106 -10.21 10.08 -5.89
C ILE A 106 -10.37 10.26 -7.41
N PRO A 107 -9.40 10.83 -8.15
CA PRO A 107 -9.57 11.16 -9.58
C PRO A 107 -9.95 10.00 -10.52
N GLY A 108 -9.62 8.77 -10.16
CA GLY A 108 -9.88 7.59 -10.99
C GLY A 108 -9.44 6.28 -10.32
N PRO A 109 -9.87 5.12 -10.86
CA PRO A 109 -9.47 3.81 -10.33
C PRO A 109 -7.97 3.53 -10.53
N ASP A 110 -7.34 4.17 -11.51
CA ASP A 110 -5.91 4.03 -11.81
C ASP A 110 -5.08 5.22 -11.32
N HIS A 111 -5.60 5.99 -10.35
CA HIS A 111 -4.92 7.16 -9.82
C HIS A 111 -3.55 6.81 -9.19
N TRP A 112 -2.58 7.66 -9.47
CA TRP A 112 -1.27 7.69 -8.82
C TRP A 112 -1.16 8.97 -8.01
N TRP A 113 -0.65 8.86 -6.79
CA TRP A 113 -0.27 10.04 -6.03
C TRP A 113 1.03 10.59 -6.60
N GLU A 114 1.01 11.86 -6.98
CA GLU A 114 2.15 12.56 -7.57
C GLU A 114 2.72 13.56 -6.56
N PHE A 115 4.04 13.76 -6.60
CA PHE A 115 4.72 14.72 -5.75
C PHE A 115 6.02 15.21 -6.40
N THR A 116 6.37 16.45 -6.10
CA THR A 116 7.59 17.14 -6.52
C THR A 116 8.42 17.63 -5.33
N SER A 117 7.83 17.67 -4.13
CA SER A 117 8.47 18.12 -2.89
C SER A 117 8.21 17.18 -1.70
N SER A 118 9.00 17.33 -0.64
CA SER A 118 8.81 16.56 0.61
C SER A 118 7.47 16.87 1.29
N VAL A 119 6.95 18.08 1.15
CA VAL A 119 5.65 18.48 1.71
C VAL A 119 4.51 17.78 0.98
N GLU A 120 4.53 17.79 -0.35
CA GLU A 120 3.56 17.07 -1.19
C GLU A 120 3.62 15.56 -0.94
N LEU A 121 4.84 15.01 -0.80
CA LEU A 121 5.02 13.60 -0.44
C LEU A 121 4.36 13.28 0.90
N ALA A 122 4.58 14.09 1.94
CA ALA A 122 3.99 13.86 3.25
C ALA A 122 2.46 13.93 3.21
N GLN A 123 1.89 14.89 2.49
CA GLN A 123 0.44 15.01 2.32
C GLN A 123 -0.16 13.81 1.58
N ALA A 124 0.45 13.40 0.47
CA ALA A 124 0.02 12.25 -0.31
C ALA A 124 0.11 10.94 0.50
N LEU A 125 1.19 10.74 1.26
CA LEU A 125 1.35 9.59 2.15
C LEU A 125 0.30 9.57 3.27
N ALA A 126 0.00 10.73 3.85
CA ALA A 126 -1.01 10.85 4.91
C ALA A 126 -2.40 10.48 4.38
N GLU A 127 -2.76 10.97 3.19
CA GLU A 127 -4.02 10.63 2.54
C GLU A 127 -4.09 9.14 2.19
N ALA A 128 -3.10 8.63 1.45
CA ALA A 128 -3.05 7.24 1.01
C ALA A 128 -3.02 6.27 2.20
N GLY A 129 -2.25 6.59 3.25
CA GLY A 129 -2.16 5.80 4.48
C GLY A 129 -3.48 5.75 5.25
N ARG A 130 -4.17 6.90 5.38
CA ARG A 130 -5.49 6.96 6.01
C ARG A 130 -6.51 6.12 5.23
N LEU A 131 -6.54 6.25 3.91
CA LEU A 131 -7.45 5.47 3.04
C LEU A 131 -7.14 3.97 3.10
N ALA A 132 -5.86 3.59 3.11
CA ALA A 132 -5.43 2.21 3.25
C ALA A 132 -5.90 1.60 4.58
N LEU A 133 -5.81 2.32 5.70
CA LEU A 133 -6.27 1.83 7.00
C LEU A 133 -7.79 1.84 7.16
N THR A 134 -8.48 2.80 6.54
CA THR A 134 -9.94 2.96 6.68
C THR A 134 -10.70 1.96 5.79
N TYR A 135 -10.27 1.81 4.54
CA TYR A 135 -10.97 1.01 3.53
C TYR A 135 -10.18 -0.21 3.12
N GLY A 136 -8.89 -0.04 2.81
CA GLY A 136 -8.05 -1.14 2.33
C GLY A 136 -7.92 -2.27 3.36
N ARG A 137 -7.77 -1.91 4.63
CA ARG A 137 -7.70 -2.85 5.75
C ARG A 137 -8.99 -3.66 5.87
N VAL A 138 -10.15 -3.00 5.83
CA VAL A 138 -11.45 -3.68 5.92
C VAL A 138 -11.61 -4.65 4.76
N TRP A 139 -11.35 -4.20 3.53
CA TRP A 139 -11.40 -5.06 2.34
C TRP A 139 -10.44 -6.26 2.42
N LEU A 140 -9.26 -6.08 3.02
CA LEU A 140 -8.28 -7.17 3.20
C LEU A 140 -8.65 -8.14 4.31
N GLU A 141 -9.36 -7.70 5.35
CA GLU A 141 -9.62 -8.47 6.57
C GLU A 141 -10.99 -9.16 6.50
N ASP A 142 -11.98 -8.48 5.94
CA ASP A 142 -13.39 -8.87 6.01
C ASP A 142 -13.79 -9.72 4.79
N LEU A 143 -13.81 -11.04 4.97
CA LEU A 143 -14.31 -12.01 3.99
C LEU A 143 -15.78 -12.43 4.25
N GLU A 144 -16.38 -11.99 5.36
CA GLU A 144 -17.76 -12.38 5.72
C GLU A 144 -18.83 -11.41 5.18
N SER A 145 -18.45 -10.21 4.74
CA SER A 145 -19.39 -9.17 4.30
C SER A 145 -19.57 -9.05 2.79
N THR A 146 -18.87 -9.87 2.00
CA THR A 146 -18.95 -9.83 0.52
C THR A 146 -19.18 -11.22 -0.04
N PHE A 147 -20.31 -11.86 0.28
CA PHE A 147 -21.12 -12.74 -0.59
C PHE A 147 -22.46 -13.05 0.08
#